data_AF-A0A7W1BFL2-F1
#
_entry.id   AF-A0A7W1BFL2-F1
#
_cell.length_a   1.000
_cell.length_b   1.000
_cell.length_c   1.000
_cell.angle_alpha   90.00
_cell.angle_beta   90.00
_cell.angle_gamma   90.00
#
_symmetry.space_group_name_H-M   'P 1'
#
loop_
_entity.id
_entity.type
_entity.pdbx_description
1 polymer ?
#
loop_
_entity_poly.entity_id
_entity_poly.type
_entity_poly.pdbx_seq_one_letter_code
_entity_poly.pdbx_strand_id
1 'polypeptide(L)'
;AVESVVYALGFGLLVGMMTGILLGGLVLAHPAALALQGEDFEFATQLMISLGAGIYEELLFRVLLVGALAWLGRRVLRWGAGASGVFATVIGALIFSGFHYVGPYGDPLELPSFTFRALAGLVFSAMYLARGFGITAWTHAMYDVWLMVG
;
A
#
# COMPACT_ATOMS: atom_id res chain seq x y z
N ALA A 1 12.28 12.40 7.37
CA ALA A 1 12.58 11.23 8.23
C ALA A 1 11.58 11.12 9.38
N VAL A 2 11.61 12.02 10.38
CA VAL A 2 10.69 11.97 11.54
C VAL A 2 9.23 11.87 11.14
N GLU A 3 8.81 12.67 10.16
CA GLU A 3 7.44 12.66 9.66
C GLU A 3 6.98 11.29 9.11
N SER A 4 7.80 10.64 8.29
CA SER A 4 7.49 9.32 7.74
C SER A 4 7.38 8.27 8.84
N VAL A 5 8.19 8.36 9.90
CA VAL A 5 8.10 7.48 11.07
C VAL A 5 6.77 7.69 11.81
N VAL A 6 6.37 8.94 12.04
CA VAL A 6 5.07 9.25 12.68
C VAL A 6 3.92 8.69 11.85
N TYR A 7 3.95 8.87 10.54
CA TYR A 7 2.93 8.28 9.66
C TYR A 7 2.95 6.75 9.69
N ALA A 8 4.13 6.12 9.67
CA ALA A 8 4.26 4.67 9.67
C ALA A 8 3.64 4.04 10.93
N LEU A 9 3.90 4.62 12.11
CA LEU A 9 3.34 4.15 13.37
C LEU A 9 1.80 4.24 13.41
N GLY A 10 1.22 5.27 12.80
CA GLY A 10 -0.24 5.43 12.71
C GLY A 10 -0.89 4.65 11.57
N PHE A 11 -0.12 4.29 10.54
CA PHE A 11 -0.64 3.74 9.29
C PHE A 11 -1.37 2.41 9.48
N GLY A 12 -0.73 1.44 10.13
CA GLY A 12 -1.33 0.12 10.36
C GLY A 12 -2.62 0.18 11.18
N LEU A 13 -2.66 1.03 12.21
CA LEU A 13 -3.86 1.27 13.01
C LEU A 13 -4.98 1.88 12.17
N LEU A 14 -4.68 2.92 11.38
CA LEU A 14 -5.64 3.59 10.53
C LEU A 14 -6.26 2.62 9.51
N VAL A 15 -5.42 1.95 8.73
CA VAL A 15 -5.88 1.03 7.67
C VAL A 15 -6.56 -0.20 8.27
N GLY A 16 -6.06 -0.72 9.40
CA GLY A 16 -6.67 -1.82 10.13
C GLY A 16 -8.07 -1.49 10.65
N MET A 17 -8.25 -0.31 11.26
CA MET A 17 -9.57 0.17 11.69
C MET A 17 -10.54 0.33 10.51
N MET A 18 -10.09 0.95 9.40
CA MET A 18 -10.91 1.08 8.20
C MET A 18 -11.33 -0.29 7.65
N THR A 19 -10.43 -1.26 7.65
CA THR A 19 -10.70 -2.62 7.19
C THR A 19 -11.75 -3.31 8.08
N GLY A 20 -11.59 -3.25 9.40
CA GLY A 20 -12.54 -3.84 10.35
C GLY A 20 -13.95 -3.23 10.23
N ILE A 21 -14.02 -1.90 10.11
CA ILE A 21 -15.30 -1.19 9.91
C ILE A 21 -15.99 -1.65 8.62
N LEU A 22 -15.25 -1.76 7.51
CA LEU A 22 -15.83 -2.18 6.22
C LEU A 22 -16.29 -3.64 6.21
N LEU A 23 -15.60 -4.53 6.93
CA LEU A 23 -15.93 -5.95 6.96
C LEU A 23 -16.90 -6.35 8.07
N GLY A 24 -17.44 -5.37 8.81
CA GLY A 24 -18.54 -5.60 9.76
C GLY A 24 -18.14 -6.31 11.05
N GLY A 25 -16.88 -6.22 11.47
CA GLY A 25 -16.42 -6.79 12.74
C GLY A 25 -15.20 -6.07 13.28
N LEU A 26 -14.98 -6.14 14.60
CA LEU A 26 -13.68 -5.84 15.22
C LEU A 26 -12.69 -6.96 14.87
N VAL A 27 -12.56 -7.31 13.59
CA VAL A 27 -11.41 -8.04 13.09
C VAL A 27 -10.30 -7.00 13.12
N LEU A 28 -9.58 -6.94 14.25
CA LEU A 28 -8.22 -6.42 14.22
C LEU A 28 -7.50 -7.34 13.25
N ALA A 29 -7.44 -6.93 11.98
CA ALA A 29 -6.60 -7.60 11.00
C ALA A 29 -5.22 -7.60 11.62
N HIS A 30 -4.81 -8.76 12.14
CA HIS A 30 -3.57 -8.84 12.89
C HIS A 30 -2.47 -8.47 11.89
N PRO A 31 -1.58 -7.53 12.19
CA PRO A 31 -0.45 -7.21 11.30
C PRO A 31 0.35 -8.46 10.90
N ALA A 32 0.32 -9.51 11.73
CA ALA A 32 0.88 -10.84 11.48
C ALA A 32 0.26 -11.60 10.28
N ALA A 33 -0.93 -11.24 9.80
CA ALA A 33 -1.52 -11.82 8.59
C ALA A 33 -0.97 -11.20 7.29
N LEU A 34 -0.19 -10.11 7.40
CA LEU A 34 0.44 -9.41 6.29
C LEU A 34 1.98 -9.42 6.37
N ALA A 35 2.52 -9.82 7.53
CA ALA A 35 3.93 -10.17 7.65
C ALA A 35 4.23 -11.31 6.68
N LEU A 36 5.38 -11.25 6.00
CA LEU A 36 5.90 -12.32 5.15
C LEU A 36 5.80 -13.65 5.90
N GLN A 37 4.76 -14.44 5.60
CA GLN A 37 4.69 -15.81 6.06
C GLN A 37 5.69 -16.58 5.22
N GLY A 38 6.79 -17.04 5.83
CA GLY A 38 7.39 -18.29 5.38
C GLY A 38 8.87 -18.36 5.03
N GLU A 39 9.72 -17.42 5.43
CA GLU A 39 11.17 -17.61 5.23
C GLU A 39 11.98 -17.10 6.43
N ASP A 40 12.85 -17.94 6.98
CA ASP A 40 13.84 -17.60 8.03
C ASP A 40 14.94 -16.69 7.44
N PHE A 41 14.55 -15.56 6.86
CA PHE A 41 15.49 -14.59 6.32
C PHE A 41 16.28 -13.93 7.46
N GLU A 42 17.58 -13.77 7.26
CA GLU A 42 18.40 -12.96 8.15
C GLU A 42 17.86 -11.53 8.26
N PHE A 43 18.07 -10.91 9.41
CA PHE A 43 17.65 -9.53 9.69
C PHE A 43 18.02 -8.54 8.58
N ALA A 44 19.24 -8.65 8.04
CA ALA A 44 19.71 -7.77 6.97
C ALA A 44 18.87 -7.90 5.68
N THR A 45 18.46 -9.12 5.35
CA THR A 45 17.63 -9.41 4.18
C THR A 45 16.22 -8.87 4.36
N GLN A 46 15.60 -9.09 5.53
CA GLN A 46 14.28 -8.54 5.84
C GLN A 46 14.29 -7.01 5.79
N LEU A 47 15.31 -6.37 6.39
CA LEU A 47 15.49 -4.92 6.32
C LEU A 47 15.63 -4.42 4.88
N MET A 48 16.44 -5.10 4.06
CA MET A 48 16.59 -4.77 2.64
C MET A 48 15.26 -4.88 1.89
N ILE A 49 14.48 -5.94 2.12
CA ILE A 49 13.17 -6.14 1.50
C ILE A 49 12.20 -5.04 1.93
N SER A 50 12.09 -4.73 3.23
CA SER A 50 11.21 -3.66 3.73
C SER A 50 11.55 -2.28 3.15
N LEU A 51 12.85 -1.94 3.10
CA LEU A 51 13.29 -0.69 2.49
C LEU A 51 13.03 -0.66 0.98
N GLY A 52 13.29 -1.80 0.32
CA GLY A 52 13.05 -1.99 -1.11
C GLY A 52 11.58 -1.86 -1.47
N ALA A 53 10.69 -2.53 -0.74
CA ALA A 53 9.24 -2.51 -0.94
C ALA A 53 8.73 -1.06 -0.95
N GLY A 54 9.03 -0.28 0.09
CA GLY A 54 8.59 1.12 0.14
C GLY A 54 9.07 1.97 -1.04
N ILE A 55 10.29 1.78 -1.54
CA ILE A 55 10.81 2.55 -2.68
C ILE A 55 10.24 2.05 -4.01
N TYR A 56 10.37 0.76 -4.28
CA TYR A 56 10.03 0.17 -5.57
C TYR A 56 8.52 0.10 -5.79
N GLU A 57 7.75 -0.27 -4.77
CA GLU A 57 6.29 -0.35 -4.89
C GLU A 57 5.67 1.03 -5.05
N GLU A 58 6.06 2.02 -4.24
CA GLU A 58 5.49 3.36 -4.38
C GLU A 58 5.87 4.00 -5.73
N LEU A 59 7.07 3.71 -6.25
CA LEU A 59 7.47 4.16 -7.58
C LEU A 59 6.58 3.51 -8.66
N LEU A 60 6.47 2.18 -8.63
CA LEU A 60 5.72 1.43 -9.63
C LEU A 60 4.23 1.77 -9.58
N PHE A 61 3.61 1.69 -8.41
CA PHE A 61 2.17 1.79 -8.29
C PHE A 61 1.68 3.24 -8.25
N ARG A 62 2.39 4.17 -7.60
CA ARG A 62 1.88 5.55 -7.45
C ARG A 62 2.40 6.50 -8.51
N VAL A 63 3.68 6.41 -8.86
CA VAL A 63 4.23 7.29 -9.89
C VAL A 63 3.88 6.76 -11.27
N LEU A 64 4.19 5.50 -11.56
CA LEU A 64 4.01 4.95 -12.91
C LEU A 64 2.55 4.54 -13.17
N LEU A 65 1.97 3.63 -12.38
CA LEU A 65 0.64 3.10 -12.66
C LEU A 65 -0.46 4.15 -12.46
N VAL A 66 -0.56 4.79 -11.30
CA VAL A 66 -1.57 5.85 -11.06
C VAL A 66 -1.36 7.02 -12.02
N GLY A 67 -0.10 7.41 -12.31
CA GLY A 67 0.21 8.42 -13.33
C GLY A 67 -0.29 8.03 -14.73
N ALA A 68 -0.06 6.79 -15.16
CA ALA A 68 -0.53 6.26 -16.44
C ALA A 68 -2.06 6.18 -16.52
N LEU A 69 -2.73 5.73 -15.45
CA LEU A 69 -4.19 5.66 -15.37
C LEU A 69 -4.83 7.06 -15.38
N ALA A 70 -4.23 8.03 -14.67
CA ALA A 70 -4.69 9.41 -14.69
C ALA A 70 -4.49 10.02 -16.09
N TRP A 71 -3.34 9.77 -16.72
CA TRP A 71 -3.08 10.18 -18.10
C TRP A 71 -4.12 9.57 -19.06
N LEU A 72 -4.41 8.27 -18.93
CA LEU A 72 -5.42 7.57 -19.72
C LEU A 72 -6.80 8.23 -19.56
N GLY A 73 -7.23 8.47 -18.32
CA GLY A 73 -8.49 9.15 -18.01
C GLY A 73 -8.58 10.54 -18.64
N ARG A 74 -7.49 11.31 -18.56
CA ARG A 74 -7.44 12.69 -19.09
C ARG A 74 -7.34 12.77 -20.60
N ARG A 75 -6.51 11.94 -21.21
CA ARG A 75 -6.10 12.08 -22.62
C ARG A 75 -6.89 11.17 -23.56
N VAL A 76 -7.22 9.96 -23.12
CA VAL A 76 -7.94 9.00 -23.95
C VAL A 76 -9.44 9.09 -23.67
N LEU A 77 -9.83 9.04 -22.39
CA LEU A 77 -11.25 9.06 -22.00
C LEU A 77 -11.81 10.49 -21.89
N ARG A 78 -10.94 11.51 -21.94
CA ARG A 78 -11.28 12.95 -21.90
C ARG A 78 -12.11 13.35 -20.67
N TRP A 79 -11.94 12.63 -19.56
CA TRP A 79 -12.61 12.94 -18.30
C TRP A 79 -12.02 14.18 -17.61
N GLY A 80 -12.80 14.76 -16.70
CA GLY A 80 -12.33 15.83 -15.81
C GLY A 80 -11.14 15.40 -14.94
N ALA A 81 -10.41 16.38 -14.38
CA ALA A 81 -9.26 16.12 -13.51
C ALA A 81 -9.63 15.28 -12.29
N GLY A 82 -10.72 15.63 -11.61
CA GLY A 82 -11.24 14.89 -10.45
C GLY A 82 -11.61 13.45 -10.81
N ALA A 83 -12.44 13.25 -11.84
CA ALA A 83 -12.87 11.91 -12.26
C ALA A 83 -11.69 11.02 -12.69
N SER A 84 -10.71 11.57 -13.42
CA SER A 84 -9.51 10.83 -13.81
C SER A 84 -8.64 10.47 -12.60
N GLY A 85 -8.53 11.37 -11.62
CA GLY A 85 -7.81 11.13 -10.38
C GLY A 85 -8.46 10.03 -9.55
N VAL A 86 -9.78 10.11 -9.32
CA VAL A 86 -10.54 9.08 -8.58
C VAL A 86 -10.43 7.72 -9.27
N PHE A 87 -10.60 7.68 -10.59
CA PHE A 87 -10.41 6.45 -11.35
C PHE A 87 -9.00 5.88 -11.16
N ALA A 88 -7.97 6.71 -11.33
CA ALA A 88 -6.59 6.26 -11.24
C ALA A 88 -6.22 5.75 -9.85
N THR A 89 -6.64 6.43 -8.78
CA THR A 89 -6.35 6.01 -7.41
C THR A 89 -7.12 4.75 -7.03
N VAL A 90 -8.41 4.65 -7.36
CA VAL A 90 -9.21 3.45 -7.05
C VAL A 90 -8.72 2.24 -7.82
N ILE A 91 -8.55 2.35 -9.14
CA ILE A 91 -8.09 1.22 -9.96
C ILE A 91 -6.64 0.87 -9.62
N GLY A 92 -5.78 1.87 -9.41
CA GLY A 92 -4.40 1.63 -8.99
C GLY A 92 -4.30 0.89 -7.66
N ALA A 93 -5.14 1.24 -6.67
CA ALA A 93 -5.20 0.57 -5.37
C ALA A 93 -5.72 -0.88 -5.48
N LEU A 94 -6.72 -1.14 -6.33
CA LEU A 94 -7.22 -2.49 -6.57
C LEU A 94 -6.19 -3.37 -7.29
N ILE A 95 -5.47 -2.81 -8.27
CA ILE A 95 -4.37 -3.50 -8.96
C ILE A 95 -3.24 -3.81 -7.97
N PHE A 96 -2.82 -2.83 -7.16
CA PHE A 96 -1.82 -3.01 -6.10
C PHE A 96 -2.20 -4.17 -5.17
N SER A 97 -3.45 -4.19 -4.69
CA SER A 97 -3.94 -5.29 -3.87
C SER A 97 -3.88 -6.62 -4.63
N GLY A 98 -4.43 -6.67 -5.85
CA GLY A 98 -4.43 -7.87 -6.68
C GLY A 98 -3.06 -8.47 -6.95
N PHE A 99 -2.02 -7.65 -7.14
CA PHE A 99 -0.65 -8.12 -7.40
C PHE A 99 -0.04 -8.94 -6.25
N HIS A 100 -0.53 -8.78 -5.02
CA HIS A 100 -0.06 -9.55 -3.87
C HIS A 100 -0.54 -11.00 -3.85
N TYR A 101 -1.47 -11.37 -4.74
CA TYR A 101 -2.05 -12.72 -4.81
C TYR A 101 -1.65 -13.47 -6.08
N VAL A 102 -0.69 -12.93 -6.84
CA VAL A 102 -0.29 -13.47 -8.15
C VAL A 102 1.18 -13.85 -8.16
N GLY A 103 1.49 -14.99 -8.76
CA GLY A 103 2.86 -15.47 -8.95
C GLY A 103 3.34 -16.43 -7.86
N PRO A 104 4.59 -16.91 -7.94
CA PRO A 104 5.12 -17.94 -7.05
C PRO A 104 5.20 -17.54 -5.56
N TYR A 105 5.21 -16.24 -5.27
CA TYR A 105 5.29 -15.66 -3.93
C TYR A 105 4.00 -14.93 -3.52
N GLY A 106 2.89 -15.18 -4.21
CA GLY A 106 1.60 -14.55 -3.88
C GLY A 106 0.96 -15.15 -2.63
N ASP A 107 0.34 -14.30 -1.82
CA ASP A 107 -0.45 -14.71 -0.66
C ASP A 107 -1.70 -15.50 -1.08
N PRO A 108 -2.27 -16.34 -0.21
CA PRO A 108 -3.63 -16.85 -0.38
C PRO A 108 -4.64 -15.70 -0.44
N LEU A 109 -5.56 -15.74 -1.41
CA LEU A 109 -6.58 -14.70 -1.56
C LEU A 109 -7.60 -14.76 -0.42
N GLU A 110 -7.43 -13.87 0.55
CA GLU A 110 -8.32 -13.70 1.69
C GLU A 110 -8.93 -12.29 1.69
N LEU A 111 -10.26 -12.20 1.85
CA LEU A 111 -10.99 -10.92 1.79
C LEU A 111 -10.46 -9.85 2.76
N PRO A 112 -10.09 -10.17 4.02
CA PRO A 112 -9.49 -9.20 4.94
C PRO A 112 -8.17 -8.62 4.44
N SER A 113 -7.24 -9.47 3.98
CA SER A 113 -5.95 -9.01 3.47
C SER A 113 -6.12 -8.19 2.19
N PHE A 114 -7.03 -8.59 1.29
CA PHE A 114 -7.25 -7.89 0.02
C PHE A 114 -7.82 -6.49 0.29
N THR A 115 -8.76 -6.40 1.23
CA THR A 115 -9.38 -5.14 1.62
C THR A 115 -8.38 -4.22 2.32
N PHE A 116 -7.55 -4.76 3.22
CA PHE A 116 -6.48 -4.00 3.85
C PHE A 116 -5.52 -3.42 2.80
N ARG A 117 -5.01 -4.26 1.88
CA ARG A 117 -4.07 -3.83 0.83
C ARG A 117 -4.70 -2.82 -0.13
N ALA A 118 -5.98 -2.96 -0.46
CA ALA A 118 -6.69 -1.97 -1.28
C ALA A 118 -6.84 -0.62 -0.55
N LEU A 119 -7.15 -0.63 0.74
CA LEU A 119 -7.25 0.59 1.54
C LEU A 119 -5.88 1.25 1.77
N ALA A 120 -4.84 0.47 2.07
CA ALA A 120 -3.45 0.91 2.08
C ALA A 120 -3.07 1.57 0.75
N GLY A 121 -3.48 0.92 -0.36
CA GLY A 121 -3.56 1.43 -1.72
C GLY A 121 -3.93 2.91 -1.79
N LEU A 122 -5.17 3.19 -1.35
CA LEU A 122 -5.80 4.50 -1.34
C LEU A 122 -5.12 5.49 -0.38
N VAL A 123 -4.76 5.07 0.83
CA VAL A 123 -4.11 5.94 1.83
C VAL A 123 -2.75 6.40 1.33
N PHE A 124 -1.93 5.52 0.76
CA PHE A 124 -0.65 5.91 0.16
C PHE A 124 -0.84 6.80 -1.07
N SER A 125 -1.87 6.57 -1.89
CA SER A 125 -2.21 7.51 -2.98
C SER A 125 -2.57 8.90 -2.46
N ALA A 126 -3.34 9.00 -1.39
CA ALA A 126 -3.67 10.27 -0.77
C ALA A 126 -2.42 10.96 -0.17
N MET A 127 -1.55 10.19 0.49
CA MET A 127 -0.28 10.68 1.03
C MET A 127 0.65 11.16 -0.08
N TYR A 128 0.75 10.43 -1.20
CA TYR A 128 1.53 10.82 -2.37
C TYR A 128 1.07 12.16 -2.93
N LEU A 129 -0.24 12.37 -3.06
CA LEU A 129 -0.79 13.63 -3.55
C LEU A 129 -0.56 14.80 -2.59
N ALA A 130 -0.63 14.55 -1.27
CA ALA A 130 -0.48 15.60 -0.27
C ALA A 130 1.00 15.93 0.03
N ARG A 131 1.88 14.92 0.05
CA ARG A 131 3.24 14.99 0.61
C ARG A 131 4.34 14.60 -0.37
N GLY A 132 3.99 14.03 -1.51
CA GLY A 132 4.93 13.60 -2.54
C GLY A 132 5.52 12.19 -2.32
N PHE A 133 6.32 11.77 -3.30
CA PHE A 133 6.90 10.43 -3.37
C PHE A 133 7.78 10.07 -2.17
N GLY A 134 8.74 10.94 -1.81
CA GLY A 134 9.71 10.62 -0.76
C GLY A 134 9.08 10.31 0.59
N ILE A 135 8.11 11.11 1.04
CA ILE A 135 7.41 10.86 2.33
C ILE A 135 6.61 9.57 2.26
N THR A 136 5.93 9.30 1.15
CA THR A 136 5.11 8.10 0.95
C THR A 136 5.97 6.83 0.96
N ALA A 137 7.04 6.81 0.17
CA ALA A 137 7.98 5.68 0.08
C ALA A 137 8.64 5.37 1.44
N TRP A 138 9.11 6.40 2.15
CA TRP A 138 9.68 6.20 3.49
C TRP A 138 8.64 5.79 4.53
N THR A 139 7.38 6.24 4.42
CA THR A 139 6.33 5.81 5.34
C THR A 139 6.04 4.32 5.14
N HIS A 140 5.93 3.86 3.90
CA HIS A 140 5.75 2.45 3.57
C HIS A 140 6.94 1.62 4.07
N ALA A 141 8.16 2.01 3.71
CA ALA A 141 9.36 1.30 4.16
C ALA A 141 9.47 1.19 5.69
N MET A 142 9.19 2.28 6.42
CA MET A 142 9.26 2.26 7.89
C MET A 142 8.10 1.48 8.51
N TYR A 143 6.94 1.42 7.87
CA TYR A 143 5.84 0.56 8.31
C TYR A 143 6.24 -0.92 8.21
N ASP A 144 6.85 -1.33 7.09
CA ASP A 144 7.31 -2.70 6.91
C ASP A 144 8.44 -3.07 7.88
N VAL A 145 9.38 -2.15 8.12
CA VAL A 145 10.43 -2.34 9.14
C VAL A 145 9.83 -2.48 10.53
N TRP A 146 8.76 -1.74 10.85
CA TRP A 146 8.08 -1.86 12.14
C TRP A 146 7.38 -3.23 12.28
N LEU A 147 6.73 -3.71 11.22
CA LEU A 147 6.13 -5.04 11.20
C LEU A 147 7.16 -6.17 11.33
N MET A 148 8.36 -5.96 10.80
CA MET A 148 9.47 -6.91 10.87
C MET A 148 9.97 -7.12 12.31
N VAL A 149 10.06 -6.04 13.12
CA VAL A 149 10.69 -6.07 14.45
C VAL A 149 9.71 -6.24 15.62
N GLY A 150 8.40 -6.17 15.36
CA GLY A 150 7.32 -6.05 16.35
C GLY A 150 6.35 -7.23 16.37
#